data_AF-A0A7K0N7J9-F1
#
_entry.id   AF-A0A7K0N7J9-F1
#
_cell.length_a   1.000
_cell.length_b   1.000
_cell.length_c   1.000
_cell.angle_alpha   90.00
_cell.angle_beta   90.00
_cell.angle_gamma   90.00
#
_symmetry.space_group_name_H-M   'P 1'
#
loop_
_entity.id
_entity.type
_entity.pdbx_description
1 polymer ?
#
loop_
_entity_poly.entity_id
_entity_poly.type
_entity_poly.pdbx_seq_one_letter_code
_entity_poly.pdbx_strand_id
1 'polypeptide(L)'
;MFERLGAGVYRWRLLVLISSLIGVVLCAIVGFGVIPKLDSGGFNDPGSDSAAVEKILQEDFDSPGADLIVALKGTVSADDLAFAALGKLIADEISALAGVKRVTSYWLTMSPTLKSTDGNGGVLLVTYDPASVVAGSVITDEIRGIIGTVDLGSTAVYLGGSAAVSQAITGQISSDLARSEAIAIPLTIILLLIVFGSMVAAGMPLLVGLASIFGSFF
;
A
#
# COMPACT_ATOMS: atom_id res chain seq x y z
N MET A 1 -10.59 -36.89 28.55
CA MET A 1 -11.01 -35.52 28.13
C MET A 1 -11.48 -35.51 26.68
N PHE A 2 -10.64 -35.88 25.71
CA PHE A 2 -10.98 -35.93 24.27
C PHE A 2 -12.19 -36.82 23.93
N GLU A 3 -12.37 -37.94 24.64
CA GLU A 3 -13.53 -38.83 24.43
C GLU A 3 -14.87 -38.15 24.77
N ARG A 4 -14.94 -37.40 25.88
CA ARG A 4 -16.15 -36.65 26.28
C ARG A 4 -16.42 -35.49 25.33
N LEU A 5 -15.36 -34.81 24.85
CA LEU A 5 -15.43 -33.77 23.83
C LEU A 5 -15.96 -34.32 22.50
N GLY A 6 -15.41 -35.44 22.03
CA GLY A 6 -15.85 -36.10 20.79
C GLY A 6 -17.31 -36.56 20.86
N ALA A 7 -17.71 -37.19 21.98
CA ALA A 7 -19.10 -37.60 22.19
C ALA A 7 -20.06 -36.40 22.25
N GLY A 8 -19.61 -35.28 22.84
CA GLY A 8 -20.34 -34.02 22.84
C GLY A 8 -20.51 -33.43 21.45
N VAL A 9 -19.42 -33.28 20.69
CA VAL A 9 -19.44 -32.76 19.32
C VAL A 9 -20.33 -33.63 18.42
N TYR A 10 -20.25 -34.95 18.51
CA TYR A 10 -21.08 -35.84 17.70
C TYR A 10 -22.57 -35.71 18.04
N ARG A 11 -22.91 -35.67 19.34
CA ARG A 11 -24.30 -35.56 19.79
C ARG A 11 -24.95 -34.23 19.35
N TRP A 12 -24.16 -33.15 19.31
CA TRP A 12 -24.63 -31.81 18.94
C TRP A 12 -24.11 -31.37 17.58
N ARG A 13 -23.77 -32.32 16.69
CA ARG A 13 -23.01 -32.07 15.44
C ARG A 13 -23.60 -30.98 14.55
N LEU A 14 -24.92 -30.92 14.43
CA LEU A 14 -25.59 -29.88 13.62
C LEU A 14 -25.47 -28.51 14.27
N LEU A 15 -25.63 -28.42 15.59
CA LEU A 15 -25.50 -27.16 16.32
C LEU A 15 -24.07 -26.65 16.27
N VAL A 16 -23.07 -27.54 16.46
CA VAL A 16 -21.65 -27.19 16.32
C VAL A 16 -21.33 -26.69 14.91
N LEU A 17 -21.81 -27.39 13.88
CA LEU A 17 -21.55 -27.00 12.50
C LEU A 17 -22.18 -25.66 12.16
N ILE A 18 -23.45 -25.44 12.54
CA ILE A 18 -24.15 -24.18 12.32
C ILE A 18 -23.47 -23.04 13.09
N SER A 19 -23.13 -23.25 14.37
CA SER A 19 -22.46 -22.21 15.16
C SER A 19 -21.10 -21.84 14.59
N SER A 20 -20.31 -22.82 14.13
CA SER A 20 -19.02 -22.55 13.51
C SER A 20 -19.18 -21.82 12.19
N LEU A 21 -20.16 -22.19 11.36
CA LEU A 21 -20.43 -21.50 10.09
C LEU A 21 -20.84 -20.05 10.33
N ILE A 22 -21.73 -19.80 11.30
CA ILE A 22 -22.12 -18.45 11.70
C ILE A 22 -20.90 -17.66 12.17
N GLY A 23 -20.05 -18.27 13.02
CA GLY A 23 -18.82 -17.65 13.50
C GLY A 23 -17.90 -17.22 12.35
N VAL A 24 -17.64 -18.12 11.40
CA VAL A 24 -16.80 -17.83 10.22
C VAL A 24 -17.38 -16.68 9.39
N VAL A 25 -18.70 -16.68 9.14
CA VAL A 25 -19.35 -15.61 8.37
C VAL A 25 -19.24 -14.26 9.10
N LEU A 26 -19.44 -14.23 10.42
CA LEU A 26 -19.29 -13.01 11.22
C LEU A 26 -17.84 -12.51 11.21
N CYS A 27 -16.86 -13.40 11.41
CA CYS A 27 -15.44 -13.06 11.31
C CYS A 27 -15.09 -12.51 9.92
N ALA A 28 -15.60 -13.13 8.84
CA ALA A 28 -15.37 -12.63 7.49
C ALA A 28 -15.92 -11.21 7.30
N ILE A 29 -17.18 -10.96 7.69
CA ILE A 29 -17.82 -9.64 7.56
C ILE A 29 -17.03 -8.56 8.30
N VAL A 30 -16.59 -8.84 9.54
CA VAL A 30 -15.84 -7.87 10.34
C VAL A 30 -14.40 -7.72 9.81
N GLY A 31 -13.75 -8.83 9.48
CA GLY A 31 -12.34 -8.87 9.08
C GLY A 31 -12.05 -8.19 7.75
N PHE A 32 -12.97 -8.26 6.78
CA PHE A 32 -12.82 -7.51 5.51
C PHE A 32 -12.71 -5.99 5.72
N GLY A 33 -13.29 -5.45 6.79
CA GLY A 33 -13.20 -4.02 7.14
C GLY A 33 -11.84 -3.59 7.69
N VAL A 34 -10.94 -4.54 8.02
CA VAL A 34 -9.62 -4.25 8.58
C VAL A 34 -8.59 -3.97 7.48
N ILE A 35 -8.72 -4.60 6.32
CA ILE A 35 -7.74 -4.52 5.21
C ILE A 35 -7.43 -3.06 4.81
N PRO A 36 -8.41 -2.16 4.61
CA PRO A 36 -8.13 -0.77 4.24
C PRO A 36 -7.50 0.07 5.37
N LYS A 37 -7.51 -0.45 6.61
CA LYS A 37 -6.97 0.22 7.80
C LYS A 37 -5.58 -0.28 8.19
N LEU A 38 -5.04 -1.26 7.46
CA LEU A 38 -3.69 -1.76 7.70
C LEU A 38 -2.69 -0.71 7.26
N ASP A 39 -1.84 -0.29 8.21
CA ASP A 39 -0.72 0.58 7.92
C ASP A 39 0.44 -0.25 7.35
N SER A 40 1.11 0.29 6.34
CA SER A 40 2.32 -0.28 5.74
C SER A 40 3.60 0.04 6.52
N GLY A 41 3.49 0.84 7.59
CA GLY A 41 4.61 1.31 8.42
C GLY A 41 4.85 0.49 9.70
N GLY A 42 5.38 1.18 10.72
CA GLY A 42 5.66 0.59 12.04
C GLY A 42 7.07 0.03 12.23
N PHE A 43 8.00 0.31 11.32
CA PHE A 43 9.40 -0.14 11.42
C PHE A 43 10.24 0.62 12.44
N ASN A 44 9.73 1.76 12.92
CA ASN A 44 10.40 2.60 13.91
C ASN A 44 9.96 2.23 15.33
N ASP A 45 10.88 2.33 16.28
CA ASP A 45 10.55 2.28 17.71
C ASP A 45 10.01 3.65 18.18
N PRO A 46 8.72 3.77 18.53
CA PRO A 46 8.13 5.03 18.97
C PRO A 46 8.74 5.59 20.27
N GLY A 47 9.39 4.73 21.06
CA GLY A 47 10.06 5.11 22.31
C GLY A 47 11.52 5.54 22.13
N SER A 48 12.05 5.52 20.91
CA SER A 48 13.46 5.84 20.64
C SER A 48 13.75 7.34 20.63
N ASP A 49 14.99 7.70 20.97
CA ASP A 49 15.47 9.09 20.87
C ASP A 49 15.36 9.62 19.43
N SER A 50 15.55 8.78 18.41
CA SER A 50 15.37 9.14 17.00
C SER A 50 13.92 9.52 16.68
N ALA A 51 12.94 8.78 17.19
CA ALA A 51 11.53 9.11 16.99
C ALA A 51 11.15 10.41 17.71
N ALA A 52 11.72 10.66 18.89
CA ALA A 52 11.55 11.92 19.61
C ALA A 52 12.12 13.11 18.82
N VAL A 53 13.33 12.98 18.25
CA VAL A 53 13.95 14.01 17.41
C VAL A 53 13.13 14.27 16.15
N GLU A 54 12.65 13.21 15.48
CA GLU A 54 11.79 13.36 14.31
C GLU A 54 10.50 14.11 14.63
N LYS A 55 9.88 13.81 15.78
CA LYS A 55 8.69 14.53 16.25
C LYS A 55 8.99 16.02 16.50
N ILE A 56 10.11 16.34 17.15
CA ILE A 56 10.54 17.73 17.37
C ILE A 56 10.76 18.45 16.02
N LEU A 57 11.40 17.82 15.04
CA LEU A 57 11.61 18.40 13.71
C LEU A 57 10.29 18.68 12.97
N GLN A 58 9.28 17.81 13.16
CA GLN A 58 7.97 17.98 12.55
C GLN A 58 7.12 19.05 13.25
N GLU A 59 7.09 19.06 14.58
CA GLU A 59 6.23 19.96 15.38
C GLU A 59 6.83 21.36 15.53
N ASP A 60 8.11 21.49 15.86
CA ASP A 60 8.73 22.77 16.21
C ASP A 60 9.33 23.50 15.01
N PHE A 61 9.79 22.75 14.00
CA PHE A 61 10.51 23.32 12.85
C PHE A 61 9.75 23.28 11.53
N ASP A 62 8.53 22.70 11.50
CA ASP A 62 7.73 22.45 10.28
C ASP A 62 8.60 21.93 9.11
N SER A 63 9.53 21.03 9.45
CA SER A 63 10.47 20.40 8.52
C SER A 63 10.20 18.90 8.37
N PRO A 64 8.97 18.48 8.00
CA PRO A 64 8.75 17.11 7.57
C PRO A 64 9.62 16.85 6.33
N GLY A 65 10.23 15.66 6.29
CA GLY A 65 10.86 15.17 5.07
C GLY A 65 9.86 15.14 3.91
N ALA A 66 10.37 15.02 2.69
CA ALA A 66 9.50 14.76 1.54
C ALA A 66 9.10 13.28 1.55
N ASP A 67 7.80 13.00 1.63
CA ASP A 67 7.26 11.65 1.56
C ASP A 67 7.39 11.08 0.14
N LEU A 68 7.14 11.94 -0.84
CA LEU A 68 7.25 11.62 -2.26
C LEU A 68 8.16 12.63 -2.96
N ILE A 69 9.03 12.09 -3.82
CA ILE A 69 9.94 12.87 -4.67
C ILE A 69 9.53 12.63 -6.11
N VAL A 70 9.23 13.70 -6.85
CA VAL A 70 8.91 13.65 -8.28
C VAL A 70 10.05 14.32 -9.04
N ALA A 71 10.84 13.54 -9.77
CA ALA A 71 11.94 14.06 -10.58
C ALA A 71 11.52 14.10 -12.05
N LEU A 72 11.63 15.26 -12.68
CA LEU A 72 11.42 15.43 -14.11
C LEU A 72 12.77 15.56 -14.80
N LYS A 73 12.97 14.81 -15.87
CA LYS A 73 14.15 14.86 -16.72
C LYS A 73 13.73 15.13 -18.15
N GLY A 74 14.08 16.31 -18.65
CA GLY A 74 13.85 16.73 -20.01
C GLY A 74 15.07 16.52 -20.90
N THR A 75 14.87 16.75 -22.20
CA THR A 75 15.94 16.89 -23.19
C THR A 75 16.40 18.35 -23.34
N VAL A 76 15.71 19.28 -22.67
CA VAL A 76 15.97 20.72 -22.67
C VAL A 76 16.30 21.19 -21.25
N SER A 77 16.81 22.42 -21.13
CA SER A 77 17.13 23.03 -19.83
C SER A 77 15.91 23.08 -18.93
N ALA A 78 16.13 22.91 -17.62
CA ALA A 78 15.08 23.05 -16.62
C ALA A 78 14.44 24.46 -16.60
N ASP A 79 15.16 25.45 -17.11
CA ASP A 79 14.71 26.86 -17.20
C ASP A 79 14.00 27.18 -18.52
N ASP A 80 13.90 26.22 -19.44
CA ASP A 80 13.15 26.40 -20.67
C ASP A 80 11.68 26.72 -20.35
N LEU A 81 11.09 27.65 -21.09
CA LEU A 81 9.75 28.16 -20.79
C LEU A 81 8.67 27.07 -20.85
N ALA A 82 8.77 26.14 -21.80
CA ALA A 82 7.81 25.05 -21.93
C ALA A 82 8.01 24.00 -20.82
N PHE A 83 9.26 23.65 -20.52
CA PHE A 83 9.57 22.69 -19.46
C PHE A 83 9.24 23.23 -18.06
N ALA A 84 9.48 24.51 -17.82
CA ALA A 84 9.10 25.19 -16.59
C ALA A 84 7.58 25.30 -16.43
N ALA A 85 6.84 25.52 -17.52
CA ALA A 85 5.37 25.50 -17.50
C ALA A 85 4.83 24.11 -17.14
N LEU A 86 5.40 23.04 -17.71
CA LEU A 86 5.05 21.65 -17.38
C LEU A 86 5.33 21.35 -15.90
N GLY A 87 6.53 21.68 -15.41
CA GLY A 87 6.89 21.45 -14.00
C GLY A 87 6.00 22.20 -13.01
N LYS A 88 5.54 23.41 -13.37
CA LYS A 88 4.56 24.17 -12.58
C LYS A 88 3.16 23.56 -12.63
N LEU A 89 2.69 23.15 -13.81
CA LEU A 89 1.40 22.48 -13.97
C LEU A 89 1.30 21.23 -13.10
N ILE A 90 2.33 20.38 -13.14
CA ILE A 90 2.38 19.17 -12.29
C ILE A 90 2.43 19.56 -10.80
N ALA A 91 3.19 20.59 -10.42
CA ALA A 91 3.22 21.05 -9.04
C ALA A 91 1.84 21.51 -8.56
N ASP A 92 1.13 22.28 -9.39
CA ASP A 92 -0.18 22.84 -9.08
C ASP A 92 -1.24 21.73 -8.97
N GLU A 93 -1.27 20.78 -9.91
CA GLU A 93 -2.19 19.63 -9.89
C GLU A 93 -1.96 18.74 -8.66
N ILE A 94 -0.70 18.44 -8.31
CA ILE A 94 -0.39 17.66 -7.10
C ILE A 94 -0.77 18.44 -5.85
N SER A 95 -0.54 19.76 -5.81
CA SER A 95 -0.88 20.59 -4.65
C SER A 95 -2.39 20.69 -4.39
N ALA A 96 -3.21 20.45 -5.40
CA ALA A 96 -4.67 20.47 -5.30
C ALA A 96 -5.26 19.14 -4.78
N LEU A 97 -4.46 18.08 -4.65
CA LEU A 97 -4.93 16.79 -4.16
C LEU A 97 -5.25 16.82 -2.66
N ALA A 98 -6.33 16.12 -2.29
CA ALA A 98 -6.69 15.95 -0.89
C ALA A 98 -5.62 15.12 -0.17
N GLY A 99 -5.11 15.63 0.95
CA GLY A 99 -4.07 14.97 1.75
C GLY A 99 -2.63 15.36 1.38
N VAL A 100 -2.43 16.26 0.42
CA VAL A 100 -1.12 16.90 0.19
C VAL A 100 -1.02 18.18 1.02
N LYS A 101 -0.03 18.26 1.93
CA LYS A 101 0.20 19.44 2.78
C LYS A 101 1.03 20.50 2.07
N ARG A 102 2.08 20.07 1.36
CA ARG A 102 3.04 20.99 0.73
C ARG A 102 3.69 20.36 -0.49
N VAL A 103 3.80 21.15 -1.56
CA VAL A 103 4.61 20.82 -2.75
C VAL A 103 5.68 21.89 -2.89
N THR A 104 6.95 21.48 -2.85
CA THR A 104 8.10 22.36 -3.07
C THR A 104 8.78 21.96 -4.36
N SER A 105 8.75 22.81 -5.38
CA SER A 105 9.37 22.52 -6.67
C SER A 105 10.56 23.44 -6.98
N TYR A 106 11.44 22.97 -7.87
CA TYR A 106 12.47 23.82 -8.46
C TYR A 106 11.86 25.09 -9.08
N TRP A 107 10.77 24.99 -9.83
CA TRP A 107 10.19 26.13 -10.57
C TRP A 107 9.42 27.14 -9.70
N LEU A 108 9.09 26.79 -8.46
CA LEU A 108 8.51 27.72 -7.48
C LEU A 108 9.59 28.45 -6.67
N THR A 109 10.63 27.73 -6.26
CA THR A 109 11.67 28.27 -5.36
C THR A 109 12.91 28.80 -6.09
N MET A 110 13.12 28.35 -7.33
CA MET A 110 14.38 28.49 -8.09
C MET A 110 15.61 28.00 -7.31
N SER A 111 15.42 27.07 -6.35
CA SER A 111 16.52 26.59 -5.51
C SER A 111 17.49 25.71 -6.33
N PRO A 112 18.79 26.04 -6.36
CA PRO A 112 19.78 25.22 -7.08
C PRO A 112 19.85 23.77 -6.61
N THR A 113 19.47 23.49 -5.36
CA THR A 113 19.47 22.14 -4.78
C THR A 113 18.42 21.22 -5.38
N LEU A 114 17.39 21.77 -6.02
CA LEU A 114 16.31 21.01 -6.67
C LEU A 114 16.52 20.88 -8.18
N LYS A 115 17.63 21.40 -8.72
CA LYS A 115 17.99 21.29 -10.12
C LYS A 115 18.98 20.14 -10.30
N SER A 116 18.82 19.40 -11.40
CA SER A 116 19.80 18.40 -11.80
C SER A 116 21.15 19.02 -12.10
N THR A 117 22.23 18.29 -11.82
CA THR A 117 23.62 18.71 -12.12
C THR A 117 23.84 18.94 -13.62
N ASP A 118 23.16 18.18 -14.49
CA ASP A 118 23.19 18.35 -15.95
C ASP A 118 22.31 19.53 -16.45
N GLY A 119 21.58 20.18 -15.54
CA GLY A 119 20.73 21.34 -15.83
C GLY A 119 19.43 21.02 -16.57
N ASN A 120 19.20 19.76 -16.96
CA ASN A 120 18.07 19.34 -17.80
C ASN A 120 16.94 18.67 -17.00
N GLY A 121 16.90 18.90 -15.69
CA GLY A 121 15.90 18.30 -14.83
C GLY A 121 15.68 19.08 -13.55
N GLY A 122 14.51 18.88 -12.97
CA GLY A 122 14.07 19.53 -11.74
C GLY A 122 13.28 18.56 -10.87
N VAL A 123 13.30 18.79 -9.56
CA VAL A 123 12.64 17.94 -8.57
C VAL A 123 11.49 18.70 -7.90
N LEU A 124 10.39 17.99 -7.64
CA LEU A 124 9.33 18.37 -6.72
C LEU A 124 9.40 17.47 -5.49
N LEU A 125 9.33 18.09 -4.33
CA LEU A 125 9.22 17.46 -3.03
C LEU A 125 7.78 17.59 -2.58
N VAL A 126 7.11 16.47 -2.34
CA VAL A 126 5.72 16.41 -1.92
C VAL A 126 5.69 15.89 -0.49
N THR A 127 5.05 16.66 0.39
CA THR A 127 4.81 16.30 1.79
C THR A 127 3.32 16.05 1.97
N TYR A 128 2.98 14.90 2.52
CA TYR A 128 1.61 14.53 2.83
C TYR A 128 1.17 15.15 4.15
N ASP A 129 -0.13 15.37 4.29
CA ASP A 129 -0.71 15.84 5.53
C ASP A 129 -0.81 14.66 6.51
N PRO A 130 -0.10 14.69 7.67
CA PRO A 130 -0.20 13.63 8.66
C PRO A 130 -1.60 13.51 9.28
N ALA A 131 -2.43 14.56 9.18
CA ALA A 131 -3.83 14.54 9.61
C ALA A 131 -4.80 14.05 8.52
N SER A 132 -4.29 13.74 7.32
CA SER A 132 -5.11 13.24 6.21
C SER A 132 -5.77 11.92 6.56
N VAL A 133 -7.05 11.80 6.24
CA VAL A 133 -7.78 10.51 6.26
C VAL A 133 -7.49 9.67 5.02
N VAL A 134 -6.88 10.26 3.98
CA VAL A 134 -6.47 9.58 2.75
C VAL A 134 -5.09 8.98 2.97
N ALA A 135 -4.96 7.67 2.78
CA ALA A 135 -3.67 6.99 2.90
C ALA A 135 -2.66 7.50 1.87
N GLY A 136 -1.40 7.66 2.27
CA GLY A 136 -0.34 8.15 1.39
C GLY A 136 -0.12 7.29 0.14
N SER A 137 -0.45 5.99 0.19
CA SER A 137 -0.47 5.10 -0.97
C SER A 137 -1.48 5.53 -2.04
N VAL A 138 -2.68 5.93 -1.61
CA VAL A 138 -3.75 6.42 -2.50
C VAL A 138 -3.34 7.74 -3.15
N ILE A 139 -2.79 8.66 -2.36
CA ILE A 139 -2.26 9.94 -2.88
C ILE A 139 -1.16 9.67 -3.92
N THR A 140 -0.26 8.73 -3.64
CA THR A 140 0.83 8.36 -4.57
C THR A 140 0.28 7.77 -5.88
N ASP A 141 -0.78 6.97 -5.82
CA ASP A 141 -1.42 6.40 -7.01
C ASP A 141 -2.19 7.46 -7.81
N GLU A 142 -2.84 8.43 -7.15
CA GLU A 142 -3.45 9.59 -7.81
C GLU A 142 -2.41 10.46 -8.52
N ILE A 143 -1.28 10.74 -7.88
CA ILE A 143 -0.16 11.48 -8.49
C ILE A 143 0.38 10.72 -9.71
N ARG A 144 0.53 9.40 -9.63
CA ARG A 144 0.92 8.57 -10.77
C ARG A 144 -0.11 8.64 -11.90
N GLY A 145 -1.40 8.69 -11.56
CA GLY A 145 -2.50 8.89 -12.51
C GLY A 145 -2.40 10.24 -13.24
N ILE A 146 -2.19 11.33 -12.49
CA ILE A 146 -1.97 12.67 -13.05
C ILE A 146 -0.82 12.67 -14.07
N ILE A 147 0.33 12.13 -13.67
CA ILE A 147 1.52 12.04 -14.54
C ILE A 147 1.23 11.23 -15.81
N GLY A 148 0.36 10.21 -15.73
CA GLY A 148 -0.07 9.43 -16.89
C GLY A 148 -1.04 10.15 -17.84
N THR A 149 -1.68 11.23 -17.39
CA THR A 149 -2.64 12.01 -18.19
C THR A 149 -2.06 13.26 -18.83
N VAL A 150 -1.00 13.83 -18.25
CA VAL A 150 -0.32 15.03 -18.78
C VAL A 150 0.50 14.67 -20.02
N ASP A 151 0.52 15.55 -21.02
CA ASP A 151 1.43 15.42 -22.16
C ASP A 151 2.86 15.73 -21.73
N LEU A 152 3.64 14.67 -21.50
CA LEU A 152 5.03 14.76 -21.06
C LEU A 152 6.01 15.04 -22.23
N GLY A 153 5.58 14.91 -23.48
CA GLY A 153 6.49 14.99 -24.63
C GLY A 153 7.70 14.06 -24.50
N SER A 154 8.92 14.61 -24.57
CA SER A 154 10.19 13.88 -24.36
C SER A 154 10.64 13.84 -22.90
N THR A 155 9.80 14.25 -21.95
CA THR A 155 10.13 14.31 -20.52
C THR A 155 9.92 12.96 -19.85
N ALA A 156 10.96 12.46 -19.18
CA ALA A 156 10.84 11.32 -18.28
C ALA A 156 10.50 11.80 -16.87
N VAL A 157 9.57 11.10 -16.20
CA VAL A 157 9.18 11.36 -14.82
C VAL A 157 9.51 10.16 -13.96
N TYR A 158 10.17 10.40 -12.83
CA TYR A 158 10.55 9.38 -11.87
C TYR A 158 9.93 9.71 -10.50
N LEU A 159 9.30 8.70 -9.90
CA LEU A 159 8.77 8.76 -8.55
C LEU A 159 9.73 8.07 -7.59
N GLY A 160 10.11 8.76 -6.54
CA GLY A 160 10.97 8.28 -5.46
C GLY A 160 10.45 8.75 -4.09
N GLY A 161 11.29 8.65 -3.06
CA GLY A 161 10.87 8.88 -1.68
C GLY A 161 10.27 7.64 -1.02
N SER A 162 10.03 7.72 0.28
CA SER A 162 9.55 6.60 1.10
C SER A 162 8.19 6.09 0.61
N ALA A 163 7.28 6.99 0.25
CA ALA A 163 5.94 6.63 -0.21
C ALA A 163 5.97 5.81 -1.51
N ALA A 164 6.77 6.24 -2.51
CA ALA A 164 6.90 5.52 -3.78
C ALA A 164 7.53 4.14 -3.59
N VAL A 165 8.56 4.03 -2.75
CA VAL A 165 9.24 2.75 -2.47
C VAL A 165 8.31 1.79 -1.74
N SER A 166 7.65 2.25 -0.68
CA SER A 166 6.69 1.43 0.07
C SER A 166 5.55 0.94 -0.82
N GLN A 167 5.01 1.82 -1.68
CA GLN A 167 3.96 1.43 -2.63
C GLN A 167 4.46 0.38 -3.63
N ALA A 168 5.69 0.52 -4.16
CA ALA A 168 6.27 -0.47 -5.07
C ALA A 168 6.49 -1.83 -4.39
N ILE A 169 6.96 -1.85 -3.15
CA ILE A 169 7.16 -3.07 -2.36
C ILE A 169 5.80 -3.74 -2.10
N THR A 170 4.82 -2.99 -1.59
CA THR A 170 3.48 -3.53 -1.29
C THR A 170 2.80 -4.06 -2.54
N GLY A 171 2.86 -3.32 -3.65
CA GLY A 171 2.31 -3.76 -4.94
C GLY A 171 2.98 -5.05 -5.45
N GLN A 172 4.30 -5.16 -5.32
CA GLN A 172 5.03 -6.37 -5.68
C GLN A 172 4.62 -7.56 -4.81
N ILE A 173 4.54 -7.37 -3.49
CA ILE A 173 4.07 -8.40 -2.54
C ILE A 173 2.67 -8.87 -2.90
N SER A 174 1.74 -7.96 -3.17
CA SER A 174 0.37 -8.31 -3.57
C SER A 174 0.33 -9.09 -4.88
N SER A 175 1.12 -8.69 -5.89
CA SER A 175 1.18 -9.40 -7.16
C SER A 175 1.77 -10.81 -7.02
N ASP A 176 2.84 -10.95 -6.25
CA ASP A 176 3.50 -12.22 -6.03
C ASP A 176 2.64 -13.17 -5.19
N LEU A 177 1.93 -12.64 -4.17
CA LEU A 177 0.95 -13.42 -3.41
C LEU A 177 -0.16 -13.95 -4.32
N ALA A 178 -0.77 -13.08 -5.13
CA ALA A 178 -1.83 -13.48 -6.04
C ALA A 178 -1.38 -14.56 -7.05
N ARG A 179 -0.16 -14.42 -7.60
CA ARG A 179 0.44 -15.43 -8.47
C ARG A 179 0.72 -16.74 -7.74
N SER A 180 1.25 -16.67 -6.52
CA SER A 180 1.57 -17.84 -5.72
C SER A 180 0.30 -18.62 -5.34
N GLU A 181 -0.76 -17.94 -4.91
CA GLU A 181 -2.05 -18.55 -4.60
C GLU A 181 -2.72 -19.18 -5.82
N ALA A 182 -2.66 -18.51 -6.98
CA ALA A 182 -3.20 -19.03 -8.23
C ALA A 182 -2.55 -20.36 -8.66
N ILE A 183 -1.31 -20.62 -8.23
CA ILE A 183 -0.61 -21.89 -8.48
C ILE A 183 -0.82 -22.87 -7.32
N ALA A 184 -0.68 -22.41 -6.07
CA ALA A 184 -0.70 -23.23 -4.89
C ALA A 184 -2.08 -23.85 -4.62
N ILE A 185 -3.18 -23.11 -4.80
CA ILE A 185 -4.53 -23.61 -4.53
C ILE A 185 -4.88 -24.79 -5.47
N PRO A 186 -4.76 -24.68 -6.81
CA PRO A 186 -5.03 -25.81 -7.69
C PRO A 186 -4.15 -27.03 -7.41
N LEU A 187 -2.86 -26.80 -7.17
CA LEU A 187 -1.91 -27.89 -6.90
C LEU A 187 -2.26 -28.61 -5.60
N THR A 188 -2.67 -27.86 -4.57
CA THR A 188 -3.15 -28.40 -3.30
C THR A 188 -4.43 -29.21 -3.49
N ILE A 189 -5.39 -28.72 -4.26
CA ILE A 189 -6.64 -29.44 -4.56
C ILE A 189 -6.33 -30.77 -5.27
N ILE A 190 -5.44 -30.75 -6.27
CA ILE A 190 -5.00 -31.97 -6.98
C ILE A 190 -4.36 -32.96 -6.01
N LEU A 191 -3.45 -32.49 -5.16
CA LEU A 191 -2.78 -33.33 -4.16
C LEU A 191 -3.80 -33.96 -3.18
N LEU A 192 -4.73 -33.17 -2.66
CA LEU A 192 -5.78 -33.65 -1.76
C LEU A 192 -6.66 -34.69 -2.45
N LEU A 193 -7.02 -34.49 -3.72
CA LEU A 193 -7.79 -35.48 -4.49
C LEU A 193 -7.03 -36.79 -4.68
N ILE A 194 -5.71 -36.74 -4.94
CA ILE A 194 -4.86 -37.94 -5.07
C ILE A 194 -4.77 -38.68 -3.74
N VAL A 195 -4.58 -37.97 -2.63
CA VAL A 195 -4.40 -38.56 -1.29
C VAL A 195 -5.69 -39.18 -0.77
N PHE A 196 -6.82 -38.47 -0.91
CA PHE A 196 -8.10 -38.90 -0.32
C PHE A 196 -8.97 -39.72 -1.28
N GLY A 197 -8.70 -39.67 -2.60
CA GLY A 197 -9.45 -40.42 -3.62
C GLY A 197 -10.92 -40.02 -3.79
N SER A 198 -11.37 -38.96 -3.11
CA SER A 198 -12.76 -38.50 -3.08
C SER A 198 -12.81 -36.98 -2.96
N MET A 199 -13.68 -36.35 -3.75
CA MET A 199 -13.91 -34.90 -3.70
C MET A 199 -14.40 -34.44 -2.32
N VAL A 200 -15.26 -35.23 -1.66
CA VAL A 200 -15.83 -34.86 -0.36
C VAL A 200 -14.75 -34.89 0.72
N ALA A 201 -13.90 -35.92 0.72
CA ALA A 201 -12.83 -36.04 1.69
C ALA A 201 -11.75 -34.96 1.48
N ALA A 202 -11.40 -34.64 0.23
CA ALA A 202 -10.48 -33.55 -0.10
C ALA A 202 -11.05 -32.16 0.25
N GLY A 203 -12.37 -31.96 0.17
CA GLY A 203 -13.01 -30.70 0.50
C GLY A 203 -12.99 -30.37 1.99
N MET A 204 -12.97 -31.37 2.88
CA MET A 204 -13.01 -31.15 4.32
C MET A 204 -11.81 -30.34 4.85
N PRO A 205 -10.54 -30.69 4.56
CA PRO A 205 -9.39 -29.85 4.92
C PRO A 205 -9.43 -28.46 4.29
N LEU A 206 -9.88 -28.34 3.03
CA LEU A 206 -9.94 -27.06 2.31
C LEU A 206 -10.90 -26.09 3.00
N LEU A 207 -12.09 -26.57 3.40
CA LEU A 207 -13.07 -25.77 4.12
C LEU A 207 -12.53 -25.28 5.47
N VAL A 208 -11.80 -26.14 6.19
CA VAL A 208 -11.17 -25.76 7.46
C VAL A 208 -10.08 -24.70 7.24
N GLY A 209 -9.30 -24.82 6.17
CA GLY A 209 -8.30 -23.83 5.78
C GLY A 209 -8.91 -22.46 5.48
N LEU A 210 -9.96 -22.43 4.64
CA LEU A 210 -10.70 -21.21 4.34
C LEU A 210 -11.33 -20.58 5.59
N ALA A 211 -11.96 -21.39 6.44
CA ALA A 211 -12.51 -20.93 7.71
C ALA A 211 -11.44 -20.32 8.62
N SER A 212 -10.23 -20.88 8.64
CA SER A 212 -9.10 -20.35 9.41
C SER A 212 -8.61 -19.01 8.87
N ILE A 213 -8.53 -18.86 7.53
CA ILE A 213 -8.16 -17.59 6.90
C ILE A 213 -9.16 -16.49 7.28
N PHE A 214 -10.46 -16.73 7.09
CA PHE A 214 -11.49 -15.76 7.46
C PHE A 214 -11.52 -15.47 8.96
N GLY A 215 -11.27 -16.49 9.80
CA GLY A 215 -11.16 -16.32 11.25
C GLY A 215 -9.98 -15.46 11.68
N SER A 216 -8.87 -15.49 10.94
CA SER A 216 -7.63 -14.76 11.29
C SER A 216 -7.68 -13.26 11.04
N PHE A 217 -8.63 -12.78 10.23
CA PHE A 217 -8.82 -11.35 9.97
C PHE A 217 -9.60 -10.61 11.05
N PHE A 218 -10.05 -11.30 12.10
CA PHE A 218 -10.73 -10.75 13.28
C PHE A 218 -9.80 -10.82 14.49
#